data_AF-A0A970WA28-F1
#
_entry.id   AF-A0A970WA28-F1
#
_cell.length_a   1.000
_cell.length_b   1.000
_cell.length_c   1.000
_cell.angle_alpha   90.00
_cell.angle_beta   90.00
_cell.angle_gamma   90.00
#
_symmetry.space_group_name_H-M   'P 1'
#
loop_
_entity.id
_entity.type
_entity.pdbx_description
1 polymer ?
#
loop_
_entity_poly.entity_id
_entity_poly.type
_entity_poly.pdbx_seq_one_letter_code
_entity_poly.pdbx_strand_id
1 'polypeptide(L)'
;MSNDALAIFGNNADAAPAQAKLWGLLARQTALYTGGDTSVRTETARELLMSICYILRLDTAGGTRTLPSLNDTDIDAEFESGKDIAAAKLKCAKRLWRDILSEMPNAESISMRDTVASIGAGFKAYDIRFFAHRTFGDIDYQLCQPTPETLLGIDYISSWLERLHAENTLLNAFDPQRVNTLLTAYCAGYKVLLVNLYEPVAANAAALALLGGDVFTLHIDEIALADLAKIFDPITAAQISAALAAAAKKACAELKINSPFAREYMSIAVQSLTPRIIAARDFGGLNGIFTKLNP
;
A
#
# COMPACT_ATOMS: atom_id res chain seq x y z
N MET A 1 9.25 -20.61 -7.80
CA MET A 1 7.80 -20.34 -7.70
C MET A 1 7.10 -21.18 -8.75
N SER A 2 7.00 -22.48 -8.46
CA SER A 2 6.55 -23.58 -9.31
C SER A 2 5.12 -23.96 -8.89
N ASN A 3 4.25 -24.34 -9.84
CA ASN A 3 2.89 -24.89 -9.67
C ASN A 3 1.67 -23.99 -9.36
N ASP A 4 1.80 -22.69 -9.03
CA ASP A 4 0.64 -21.93 -8.52
C ASP A 4 -0.49 -21.64 -9.52
N ALA A 5 -0.20 -21.55 -10.83
CA ALA A 5 -1.25 -21.32 -11.83
C ALA A 5 -2.16 -22.55 -12.04
N LEU A 6 -1.66 -23.77 -11.78
CA LEU A 6 -2.42 -25.02 -11.87
C LEU A 6 -3.03 -25.44 -10.53
N ALA A 7 -2.47 -24.97 -9.40
CA ALA A 7 -3.08 -25.13 -8.08
C ALA A 7 -4.49 -24.51 -7.98
N ILE A 8 -4.81 -23.58 -8.89
CA ILE A 8 -6.10 -22.90 -9.01
C ILE A 8 -7.28 -23.87 -9.21
N PHE A 9 -7.07 -25.04 -9.80
CA PHE A 9 -8.15 -25.97 -10.13
C PHE A 9 -8.41 -27.06 -9.08
N GLY A 10 -7.52 -27.23 -8.10
CA GLY A 10 -7.56 -28.40 -7.22
C GLY A 10 -7.41 -29.72 -7.99
N ASN A 11 -6.98 -30.78 -7.30
CA ASN A 11 -6.77 -32.09 -7.93
C ASN A 11 -8.08 -32.90 -7.97
N ASN A 12 -9.18 -32.31 -8.45
CA ASN A 12 -10.53 -32.89 -8.41
C ASN A 12 -11.09 -33.16 -9.82
N ALA A 13 -11.75 -34.31 -10.00
CA ALA A 13 -12.36 -34.74 -11.26
C ALA A 13 -13.45 -33.78 -11.81
N ASP A 14 -14.05 -32.96 -10.93
CA ASP A 14 -15.04 -31.92 -11.29
C ASP A 14 -14.44 -30.67 -11.94
N ALA A 15 -13.09 -30.56 -12.00
CA ALA A 15 -12.39 -29.42 -12.59
C ALA A 15 -12.16 -29.53 -14.11
N ALA A 16 -12.41 -30.69 -14.73
CA ALA A 16 -12.06 -30.92 -16.14
C ALA A 16 -12.81 -30.01 -17.15
N PRO A 17 -14.14 -29.77 -17.03
CA PRO A 17 -14.86 -28.87 -17.95
C PRO A 17 -14.43 -27.41 -17.79
N ALA A 18 -14.27 -26.98 -16.54
CA ALA A 18 -13.74 -25.67 -16.17
C ALA A 18 -12.35 -25.40 -16.78
N GLN A 19 -11.47 -26.38 -16.64
CA GLN A 19 -10.11 -26.33 -17.16
C GLN A 19 -10.08 -26.27 -18.69
N ALA A 20 -10.94 -27.03 -19.38
CA ALA A 20 -11.06 -26.97 -20.85
C ALA A 20 -11.48 -25.58 -21.35
N LYS A 21 -12.44 -24.93 -20.68
CA LYS A 21 -12.86 -23.56 -21.01
C LYS A 21 -11.70 -22.56 -20.86
N LEU A 22 -10.93 -22.65 -19.78
CA LEU A 22 -9.78 -21.76 -19.57
C LEU A 22 -8.68 -21.98 -20.63
N TRP A 23 -8.36 -23.24 -20.98
CA TRP A 23 -7.40 -23.54 -22.04
C TRP A 23 -7.87 -23.03 -23.41
N GLY A 24 -9.17 -23.13 -23.70
CA GLY A 24 -9.76 -22.55 -24.90
C GLY A 24 -9.59 -21.04 -24.97
N LEU A 25 -9.83 -20.35 -23.85
CA LEU A 25 -9.60 -18.90 -23.74
C LEU A 25 -8.11 -18.55 -23.89
N LEU A 26 -7.21 -19.32 -23.27
CA LEU A 26 -5.77 -19.14 -23.44
C LEU A 26 -5.34 -19.29 -24.91
N ALA A 27 -5.84 -20.31 -25.61
CA ALA A 27 -5.52 -20.52 -27.03
C ALA A 27 -5.97 -19.34 -27.89
N ARG A 28 -7.18 -18.81 -27.65
CA ARG A 28 -7.69 -17.61 -28.33
C ARG A 28 -6.85 -16.38 -28.01
N GLN A 29 -6.52 -16.12 -26.74
CA GLN A 29 -5.65 -15.00 -26.37
C GLN A 29 -4.24 -15.12 -26.96
N THR A 30 -3.71 -16.35 -27.04
CA THR A 30 -2.43 -16.62 -27.69
C THR A 30 -2.48 -16.26 -29.17
N ALA A 31 -3.49 -16.73 -29.90
CA ALA A 31 -3.67 -16.37 -31.31
C ALA A 31 -3.82 -14.86 -31.51
N LEU A 32 -4.55 -14.17 -30.62
CA LEU A 32 -4.69 -12.71 -30.68
C LEU A 32 -3.37 -11.99 -30.40
N TYR A 33 -2.54 -12.50 -29.49
CA TYR A 33 -1.27 -11.90 -29.13
C TYR A 33 -0.21 -12.05 -30.23
N THR A 34 -0.18 -13.20 -30.90
CA THR A 34 0.79 -13.52 -31.97
C THR A 34 0.36 -13.06 -33.36
N GLY A 35 -0.90 -12.61 -33.52
CA GLY A 35 -1.45 -12.26 -34.83
C GLY A 35 -1.96 -13.45 -35.65
N GLY A 36 -2.20 -14.61 -35.02
CA GLY A 36 -2.85 -15.77 -35.65
C GLY A 36 -2.31 -17.13 -35.20
N ASP A 37 -1.13 -17.17 -34.59
CA ASP A 37 -0.46 -18.40 -34.17
C ASP A 37 -0.84 -18.83 -32.74
N THR A 38 -1.06 -20.12 -32.53
CA THR A 38 -1.33 -20.68 -31.19
C THR A 38 -0.08 -21.22 -30.50
N SER A 39 1.09 -21.12 -31.15
CA SER A 39 2.38 -21.55 -30.58
C SER A 39 3.17 -20.36 -30.05
N VAL A 40 3.53 -20.42 -28.77
CA VAL A 40 4.40 -19.44 -28.11
C VAL A 40 5.35 -20.16 -27.15
N ARG A 41 6.37 -19.45 -26.68
CA ARG A 41 7.22 -19.94 -25.59
C ARG A 41 6.36 -20.19 -24.35
N THR A 42 6.68 -21.24 -23.58
CA THR A 42 5.98 -21.59 -22.34
C THR A 42 5.85 -20.41 -21.39
N GLU A 43 6.87 -19.57 -21.31
CA GLU A 43 6.86 -18.37 -20.48
C GLU A 43 5.79 -17.35 -20.91
N THR A 44 5.62 -17.13 -22.21
CA THR A 44 4.57 -16.26 -22.75
C THR A 44 3.18 -16.84 -22.48
N ALA A 45 2.99 -18.15 -22.69
CA ALA A 45 1.73 -18.81 -22.38
C ALA A 45 1.39 -18.70 -20.88
N ARG A 46 2.39 -18.83 -20.00
CA ARG A 46 2.23 -18.66 -18.54
C ARG A 46 1.79 -17.25 -18.17
N GLU A 47 2.42 -16.22 -18.74
CA GLU A 47 2.06 -14.83 -18.51
C GLU A 47 0.64 -14.49 -18.99
N LEU A 48 0.26 -14.95 -20.19
CA LEU A 48 -1.10 -14.79 -20.70
C LEU A 48 -2.12 -15.48 -19.79
N LEU A 49 -1.82 -16.69 -19.32
CA LEU A 49 -2.68 -17.42 -18.40
C LEU A 49 -2.84 -16.70 -17.06
N MET A 50 -1.75 -16.13 -16.52
CA MET A 50 -1.80 -15.32 -15.30
C MET A 50 -2.69 -14.08 -15.48
N SER A 51 -2.58 -13.39 -16.61
CA SER A 51 -3.43 -12.25 -16.93
C SER A 51 -4.91 -12.66 -17.01
N ILE A 52 -5.22 -13.76 -17.70
CA ILE A 52 -6.58 -14.29 -17.79
C ILE A 52 -7.15 -14.60 -16.40
N CYS A 53 -6.40 -15.33 -15.59
CA CYS A 53 -6.81 -15.67 -14.22
C CYS A 53 -7.00 -14.42 -13.35
N TYR A 54 -6.15 -13.40 -13.49
CA TYR A 54 -6.31 -12.14 -12.80
C TYR A 54 -7.62 -11.45 -13.19
N ILE A 55 -7.86 -11.28 -14.49
CA ILE A 55 -9.08 -10.63 -15.01
C ILE A 55 -10.35 -11.35 -14.56
N LEU A 56 -10.38 -12.70 -14.65
CA LEU A 56 -11.55 -13.50 -14.25
C LEU A 56 -11.85 -13.45 -12.74
N ARG A 57 -10.89 -13.03 -11.91
CA ARG A 57 -11.08 -12.86 -10.47
C ARG A 57 -11.55 -11.46 -10.08
N LEU A 58 -11.55 -10.51 -11.02
CA LEU A 58 -11.96 -9.15 -10.74
C LEU A 58 -13.46 -9.06 -10.45
N ASP A 59 -13.78 -8.35 -9.38
CA ASP A 59 -15.13 -8.03 -8.97
C ASP A 59 -15.34 -6.52 -8.91
N THR A 60 -16.55 -6.09 -9.25
CA THR A 60 -17.11 -4.78 -8.92
C THR A 60 -17.07 -4.42 -7.43
N ALA A 61 -17.16 -5.40 -6.52
CA ALA A 61 -17.10 -5.20 -5.07
C ALA A 61 -15.67 -5.02 -4.52
N GLY A 62 -14.64 -5.03 -5.38
CA GLY A 62 -13.25 -4.81 -4.98
C GLY A 62 -12.56 -6.01 -4.32
N GLY A 63 -13.23 -7.15 -4.18
CA GLY A 63 -12.61 -8.41 -3.75
C GLY A 63 -12.05 -9.24 -4.91
N THR A 64 -11.18 -10.21 -4.60
CA THR A 64 -10.85 -11.30 -5.51
C THR A 64 -11.91 -12.39 -5.36
N ARG A 65 -12.70 -12.61 -6.41
CA ARG A 65 -13.60 -13.78 -6.44
C ARG A 65 -12.76 -15.05 -6.48
N THR A 66 -13.20 -16.11 -5.81
CA THR A 66 -12.84 -17.47 -6.24
C THR A 66 -13.19 -17.56 -7.71
N LEU A 67 -12.35 -18.19 -8.55
CA LEU A 67 -12.73 -18.40 -9.95
C LEU A 67 -14.17 -18.93 -9.98
N PRO A 68 -15.03 -18.40 -10.86
CA PRO A 68 -16.40 -18.89 -10.97
C PRO A 68 -16.39 -20.41 -11.04
N SER A 69 -17.42 -21.07 -10.53
CA SER A 69 -17.67 -22.46 -10.92
C SER A 69 -17.91 -22.44 -12.43
N LEU A 70 -16.84 -22.63 -13.21
CA LEU A 70 -16.81 -22.49 -14.67
C LEU A 70 -17.71 -23.54 -15.36
N ASN A 71 -18.46 -24.33 -14.62
CA ASN A 71 -19.35 -25.35 -15.14
C ASN A 71 -20.55 -24.73 -15.88
N ASP A 72 -21.18 -23.67 -15.36
CA ASP A 72 -22.37 -23.04 -15.99
C ASP A 72 -22.16 -21.60 -16.50
N THR A 73 -20.99 -21.00 -16.31
CA THR A 73 -20.73 -19.61 -16.73
C THR A 73 -20.18 -19.53 -18.15
N ASP A 74 -20.57 -18.47 -18.88
CA ASP A 74 -19.92 -18.05 -20.12
C ASP A 74 -18.60 -17.35 -19.77
N ILE A 75 -17.49 -18.08 -19.95
CA ILE A 75 -16.14 -17.58 -19.60
C ILE A 75 -15.72 -16.38 -20.45
N ASP A 76 -16.23 -16.27 -21.68
CA ASP A 76 -15.88 -15.15 -22.55
C ASP A 76 -16.59 -13.87 -22.05
N ALA A 77 -17.86 -13.97 -21.68
CA ALA A 77 -18.59 -12.85 -21.09
C ALA A 77 -17.97 -12.38 -19.76
N GLU A 78 -17.57 -13.30 -18.89
CA GLU A 78 -16.86 -12.96 -17.63
C GLU A 78 -15.49 -12.32 -17.89
N PHE A 79 -14.75 -12.80 -18.90
CA PHE A 79 -13.46 -12.22 -19.26
C PHE A 79 -13.60 -10.79 -19.80
N GLU A 80 -14.60 -10.53 -20.66
CA GLU A 80 -14.91 -9.18 -21.14
C GLU A 80 -15.33 -8.25 -19.98
N SER A 81 -16.22 -8.72 -19.11
CA SER A 81 -16.64 -7.99 -17.90
C SER A 81 -15.46 -7.65 -16.98
N GLY A 82 -14.55 -8.61 -16.75
CA GLY A 82 -13.35 -8.39 -15.96
C GLY A 82 -12.42 -7.33 -16.56
N LYS A 83 -12.27 -7.28 -17.89
CA LYS A 83 -11.50 -6.22 -18.56
C LYS A 83 -12.14 -4.85 -18.38
N ASP A 84 -13.46 -4.75 -18.44
CA ASP A 84 -14.17 -3.49 -18.18
C ASP A 84 -13.96 -3.02 -16.73
N ILE A 85 -13.99 -3.94 -15.76
CA ILE A 85 -13.66 -3.66 -14.35
C ILE A 85 -12.20 -3.17 -14.24
N ALA A 86 -11.25 -3.84 -14.88
CA ALA A 86 -9.85 -3.43 -14.88
C ALA A 86 -9.66 -2.03 -15.47
N ALA A 87 -10.35 -1.71 -16.56
CA ALA A 87 -10.31 -0.39 -17.19
C ALA A 87 -10.92 0.70 -16.30
N ALA A 88 -12.02 0.40 -15.59
CA ALA A 88 -12.61 1.31 -14.63
C ALA A 88 -11.67 1.58 -13.44
N LYS A 89 -11.06 0.52 -12.88
CA LYS A 89 -10.03 0.64 -11.82
C LYS A 89 -8.85 1.48 -12.29
N LEU A 90 -8.36 1.27 -13.52
CA LEU A 90 -7.27 2.05 -14.12
C LEU A 90 -7.61 3.54 -14.19
N LYS A 91 -8.83 3.87 -14.59
CA LYS A 91 -9.31 5.26 -14.63
C LYS A 91 -9.36 5.90 -13.24
N CYS A 92 -9.81 5.15 -12.23
CA CYS A 92 -9.86 5.61 -10.83
C CYS A 92 -8.44 5.81 -10.26
N ALA A 93 -7.55 4.83 -10.42
CA ALA A 93 -6.16 4.92 -9.99
C ALA A 93 -5.44 6.10 -10.65
N LYS A 94 -5.66 6.34 -11.94
CA LYS A 94 -5.09 7.48 -12.67
C LYS A 94 -5.63 8.82 -12.17
N ARG A 95 -6.87 8.87 -11.68
CA ARG A 95 -7.41 10.09 -11.05
C ARG A 95 -6.73 10.32 -9.69
N LEU A 96 -6.71 9.31 -8.83
CA LEU A 96 -6.05 9.39 -7.53
C LEU A 96 -4.57 9.78 -7.65
N TRP A 97 -3.86 9.22 -8.63
CA TRP A 97 -2.48 9.60 -8.93
C TRP A 97 -2.32 11.09 -9.29
N ARG A 98 -3.27 11.69 -10.03
CA ARG A 98 -3.24 13.13 -10.31
C ARG A 98 -3.49 13.96 -9.06
N ASP A 99 -4.40 13.51 -8.20
CA ASP A 99 -4.70 14.19 -6.93
C ASP A 99 -3.45 14.17 -6.03
N ILE A 100 -2.78 13.01 -5.91
CA ILE A 100 -1.49 12.85 -5.22
C ILE A 100 -0.42 13.78 -5.79
N LEU A 101 -0.31 13.89 -7.12
CA LEU A 101 0.65 14.80 -7.75
C LEU A 101 0.43 16.25 -7.36
N SER A 102 -0.83 16.70 -7.28
CA SER A 102 -1.16 18.06 -6.85
C SER A 102 -0.95 18.31 -5.36
N GLU A 103 -0.92 17.23 -4.56
CA GLU A 103 -0.82 17.25 -3.11
C GLU A 103 0.53 16.67 -2.62
N MET A 104 1.55 16.68 -3.47
CA MET A 104 2.88 16.21 -3.07
C MET A 104 3.42 17.05 -1.91
N PRO A 105 3.86 16.43 -0.80
CA PRO A 105 4.36 17.17 0.35
C PRO A 105 5.68 17.85 0.01
N ASN A 106 5.90 19.02 0.61
CA ASN A 106 7.13 19.79 0.46
C ASN A 106 8.27 19.24 1.34
N ALA A 107 8.56 17.94 1.16
CA ALA A 107 9.52 17.17 1.94
C ALA A 107 10.73 16.70 1.10
N GLU A 108 10.90 17.19 -0.13
CA GLU A 108 12.09 16.98 -0.99
C GLU A 108 12.56 15.52 -1.22
N SER A 109 11.78 14.49 -0.89
CA SER A 109 12.16 13.09 -1.13
C SER A 109 12.21 12.76 -2.62
N ILE A 110 13.40 12.34 -3.07
CA ILE A 110 13.66 11.91 -4.44
C ILE A 110 12.93 10.59 -4.72
N SER A 111 13.04 9.61 -3.83
CA SER A 111 12.44 8.28 -4.02
C SER A 111 10.92 8.34 -4.17
N MET A 112 10.23 9.15 -3.36
CA MET A 112 8.80 9.37 -3.48
C MET A 112 8.43 10.03 -4.82
N ARG A 113 9.16 11.08 -5.21
CA ARG A 113 8.91 11.81 -6.47
C ARG A 113 9.12 10.91 -7.69
N ASP A 114 10.22 10.18 -7.72
CA ASP A 114 10.60 9.33 -8.84
C ASP A 114 9.64 8.14 -8.96
N THR A 115 9.24 7.55 -7.82
CA THR A 115 8.21 6.49 -7.79
C THR A 115 6.89 6.99 -8.38
N VAL A 116 6.39 8.15 -7.92
CA VAL A 116 5.13 8.74 -8.43
C VAL A 116 5.24 9.06 -9.92
N ALA A 117 6.38 9.56 -10.37
CA ALA A 117 6.62 9.83 -11.79
C ALA A 117 6.65 8.53 -12.63
N SER A 118 7.30 7.47 -12.14
CA SER A 118 7.39 6.17 -12.82
C SER A 118 6.01 5.50 -12.93
N ILE A 119 5.19 5.54 -11.89
CA ILE A 119 3.77 5.11 -11.96
C ILE A 119 3.01 5.88 -13.04
N GLY A 120 3.26 7.19 -13.14
CA GLY A 120 2.71 8.06 -14.18
C GLY A 120 3.01 7.58 -15.61
N ALA A 121 4.24 7.18 -15.86
CA ALA A 121 4.65 6.58 -17.12
C ALA A 121 3.98 5.21 -17.36
N GLY A 122 3.88 4.38 -16.31
CA GLY A 122 3.27 3.06 -16.37
C GLY A 122 1.81 3.06 -16.81
N PHE A 123 1.01 4.08 -16.44
CA PHE A 123 -0.38 4.20 -16.93
C PHE A 123 -0.53 4.25 -18.46
N LYS A 124 0.52 4.61 -19.21
CA LYS A 124 0.49 4.63 -20.68
C LYS A 124 0.85 3.27 -21.28
N ALA A 125 1.67 2.49 -20.60
CA ALA A 125 2.22 1.22 -21.07
C ALA A 125 1.44 -0.01 -20.55
N TYR A 126 0.55 0.18 -19.58
CA TYR A 126 -0.18 -0.91 -18.95
C TYR A 126 -1.15 -1.60 -19.92
N ASP A 127 -0.94 -2.90 -20.13
CA ASP A 127 -1.67 -3.72 -21.08
C ASP A 127 -2.71 -4.60 -20.36
N ILE A 128 -3.94 -4.10 -20.27
CA ILE A 128 -5.07 -4.85 -19.72
C ILE A 128 -5.42 -6.08 -20.60
N ARG A 129 -5.13 -6.03 -21.90
CA ARG A 129 -5.59 -7.05 -22.83
C ARG A 129 -4.82 -8.36 -22.65
N PHE A 130 -3.52 -8.28 -22.45
CA PHE A 130 -2.65 -9.46 -22.43
C PHE A 130 -1.84 -9.64 -21.15
N PHE A 131 -1.56 -8.57 -20.41
CA PHE A 131 -0.65 -8.61 -19.27
C PHE A 131 -1.19 -7.83 -18.06
N ALA A 132 -2.50 -7.96 -17.81
CA ALA A 132 -3.20 -7.22 -16.76
C ALA A 132 -2.72 -7.58 -15.34
N HIS A 133 -2.10 -8.74 -15.14
CA HIS A 133 -1.56 -9.10 -13.82
C HIS A 133 -0.27 -8.36 -13.47
N ARG A 134 0.41 -7.74 -14.45
CA ARG A 134 1.70 -7.09 -14.23
C ARG A 134 1.55 -5.78 -13.49
N THR A 135 2.27 -5.62 -12.40
CA THR A 135 2.47 -4.32 -11.76
C THR A 135 3.40 -3.46 -12.62
N PHE A 136 3.29 -2.13 -12.48
CA PHE A 136 4.07 -1.18 -13.25
C PHE A 136 4.57 -0.03 -12.38
N GLY A 137 5.60 0.65 -12.88
CA GLY A 137 6.29 1.69 -12.13
C GLY A 137 7.42 1.10 -11.27
N ASP A 138 8.48 1.88 -11.12
CA ASP A 138 9.61 1.57 -10.27
C ASP A 138 9.26 2.05 -8.85
N ILE A 139 8.87 1.10 -7.99
CA ILE A 139 8.35 1.38 -6.65
C ILE A 139 9.49 1.40 -5.63
N ASP A 140 10.25 2.50 -5.61
CA ASP A 140 11.40 2.66 -4.71
C ASP A 140 11.05 3.29 -3.36
N TYR A 141 9.97 4.08 -3.31
CA TYR A 141 9.52 4.69 -2.06
C TYR A 141 8.86 3.66 -1.14
N GLN A 142 9.42 3.53 0.07
CA GLN A 142 8.93 2.64 1.10
C GLN A 142 7.74 3.27 1.83
N LEU A 143 6.55 2.71 1.67
CA LEU A 143 5.37 3.05 2.46
C LEU A 143 5.54 2.57 3.91
N CYS A 144 4.93 3.28 4.86
CA CYS A 144 4.93 2.93 6.29
C CYS A 144 4.25 1.58 6.51
N GLN A 145 3.16 1.34 5.78
CA GLN A 145 2.54 0.03 5.66
C GLN A 145 2.69 -0.48 4.23
N PRO A 146 3.34 -1.64 4.03
CA PRO A 146 3.56 -2.18 2.69
C PRO A 146 2.23 -2.53 2.03
N THR A 147 2.23 -2.50 0.70
CA THR A 147 1.12 -3.03 -0.10
C THR A 147 1.16 -4.55 -0.04
N PRO A 148 0.02 -5.25 0.17
CA PRO A 148 0.01 -6.71 0.21
C PRO A 148 0.60 -7.32 -1.07
N GLU A 149 1.55 -8.24 -0.92
CA GLU A 149 2.24 -8.91 -2.04
C GLU A 149 1.31 -9.80 -2.88
N THR A 150 0.13 -10.13 -2.35
CA THR A 150 -0.90 -10.90 -3.05
C THR A 150 -1.65 -10.10 -4.11
N LEU A 151 -1.56 -8.77 -4.08
CA LEU A 151 -2.20 -7.91 -5.08
C LEU A 151 -1.38 -7.88 -6.36
N LEU A 152 -2.09 -7.87 -7.48
CA LEU A 152 -1.52 -7.87 -8.83
C LEU A 152 -2.06 -6.69 -9.63
N GLY A 153 -1.37 -6.38 -10.74
CA GLY A 153 -1.88 -5.44 -11.74
C GLY A 153 -2.32 -4.10 -11.15
N ILE A 154 -3.50 -3.67 -11.57
CA ILE A 154 -4.08 -2.39 -11.16
C ILE A 154 -4.54 -2.36 -9.69
N ASP A 155 -4.80 -3.52 -9.08
CA ASP A 155 -5.17 -3.58 -7.65
C ASP A 155 -3.98 -3.26 -6.75
N TYR A 156 -2.79 -3.75 -7.10
CA TYR A 156 -1.56 -3.37 -6.39
C TYR A 156 -1.33 -1.86 -6.47
N ILE A 157 -1.40 -1.28 -7.67
CA ILE A 157 -1.16 0.15 -7.90
C ILE A 157 -2.22 1.00 -7.18
N SER A 158 -3.49 0.61 -7.23
CA SER A 158 -4.56 1.33 -6.52
C SER A 158 -4.33 1.32 -5.00
N SER A 159 -3.99 0.15 -4.46
CA SER A 159 -3.70 -0.05 -3.04
C SER A 159 -2.47 0.74 -2.58
N TRP A 160 -1.43 0.81 -3.41
CA TRP A 160 -0.23 1.60 -3.16
C TRP A 160 -0.54 3.11 -3.16
N LEU A 161 -1.29 3.59 -4.16
CA LEU A 161 -1.66 5.01 -4.26
C LEU A 161 -2.57 5.44 -3.10
N GLU A 162 -3.52 4.61 -2.67
CA GLU A 162 -4.40 4.92 -1.53
C GLU A 162 -3.60 5.10 -0.23
N ARG A 163 -2.56 4.28 -0.03
CA ARG A 163 -1.62 4.38 1.10
C ARG A 163 -0.77 5.63 1.00
N LEU A 164 -0.17 5.90 -0.15
CA LEU A 164 0.61 7.13 -0.34
C LEU A 164 -0.26 8.38 -0.12
N HIS A 165 -1.51 8.37 -0.59
CA HIS A 165 -2.43 9.48 -0.35
C HIS A 165 -2.73 9.68 1.14
N ALA A 166 -2.91 8.61 1.91
CA ALA A 166 -3.01 8.69 3.36
C ALA A 166 -1.75 9.25 4.01
N GLU A 167 -0.57 8.87 3.51
CA GLU A 167 0.70 9.40 3.99
C GLU A 167 0.81 10.90 3.74
N ASN A 168 0.57 11.34 2.51
CA ASN A 168 0.60 12.75 2.12
C ASN A 168 -0.44 13.57 2.88
N THR A 169 -1.62 13.00 3.17
CA THR A 169 -2.65 13.65 3.99
C THR A 169 -2.11 14.05 5.36
N LEU A 170 -1.35 13.18 6.02
CA LEU A 170 -0.73 13.51 7.31
C LEU A 170 0.39 14.53 7.13
N LEU A 171 1.30 14.32 6.19
CA LEU A 171 2.45 15.19 5.97
C LEU A 171 2.02 16.64 5.66
N ASN A 172 0.97 16.81 4.87
CA ASN A 172 0.41 18.11 4.50
C ASN A 172 -0.44 18.77 5.61
N ALA A 173 -0.76 18.05 6.70
CA ALA A 173 -1.46 18.64 7.85
C ALA A 173 -0.54 19.51 8.73
N PHE A 174 0.77 19.50 8.47
CA PHE A 174 1.76 20.22 9.25
C PHE A 174 2.44 21.32 8.44
N ASP A 175 3.06 22.25 9.17
CA ASP A 175 3.99 23.20 8.57
C ASP A 175 5.18 22.46 7.93
N PRO A 176 5.52 22.71 6.65
CA PRO A 176 6.60 22.01 5.97
C PRO A 176 7.97 22.15 6.64
N GLN A 177 8.25 23.27 7.30
CA GLN A 177 9.52 23.47 8.01
C GLN A 177 9.61 22.55 9.23
N ARG A 178 8.50 22.32 9.94
CA ARG A 178 8.45 21.37 11.06
C ARG A 178 8.66 19.93 10.59
N VAL A 179 8.01 19.54 9.49
CA VAL A 179 8.21 18.20 8.88
C VAL A 179 9.66 18.01 8.46
N ASN A 180 10.26 18.98 7.75
CA ASN A 180 11.65 18.88 7.30
C ASN A 180 12.64 18.86 8.47
N THR A 181 12.38 19.63 9.54
CA THR A 181 13.20 19.61 10.76
C THR A 181 13.16 18.24 11.43
N LEU A 182 11.95 17.67 11.56
CA LEU A 182 11.76 16.33 12.12
C LEU A 182 12.47 15.26 11.29
N LEU A 183 12.26 15.26 9.96
CA LEU A 183 12.85 14.27 9.07
C LEU A 183 14.37 14.38 9.03
N THR A 184 14.93 15.58 9.12
CA THR A 184 16.39 15.79 9.20
C THR A 184 16.96 15.24 10.50
N ALA A 185 16.27 15.43 11.62
CA ALA A 185 16.67 14.87 12.91
C ALA A 185 16.52 13.33 12.96
N TYR A 186 15.47 12.80 12.34
CA TYR A 186 15.24 11.36 12.21
C TYR A 186 16.31 10.70 11.32
N CYS A 187 16.59 11.30 10.16
CA CYS A 187 17.54 10.81 9.20
C CYS A 187 18.10 11.98 8.36
N ALA A 188 19.33 12.41 8.64
CA ALA A 188 19.94 13.56 7.97
C ALA A 188 19.95 13.46 6.43
N GLY A 189 20.01 12.23 5.89
CA GLY A 189 20.00 11.94 4.45
C GLY A 189 18.63 11.63 3.85
N TYR A 190 17.51 11.86 4.56
CA TYR A 190 16.19 11.37 4.16
C TYR A 190 15.76 11.75 2.74
N LYS A 191 16.24 12.89 2.21
CA LYS A 191 15.90 13.38 0.86
C LYS A 191 16.39 12.44 -0.25
N VAL A 192 17.53 11.77 -0.05
CA VAL A 192 18.17 10.90 -1.04
C VAL A 192 18.06 9.41 -0.70
N LEU A 193 17.76 9.08 0.55
CA LEU A 193 17.62 7.70 1.00
C LEU A 193 16.22 7.14 0.71
N LEU A 194 16.13 5.82 0.56
CA LEU A 194 14.86 5.10 0.43
C LEU A 194 14.23 4.91 1.82
N VAL A 195 13.81 6.00 2.45
CA VAL A 195 13.19 5.98 3.79
C VAL A 195 11.76 6.49 3.73
N ASN A 196 10.92 5.93 4.60
CA ASN A 196 9.55 6.40 4.78
C ASN A 196 9.53 7.76 5.50
N LEU A 197 8.73 8.70 5.00
CA LEU A 197 8.59 10.03 5.61
C LEU A 197 7.47 10.10 6.65
N TYR A 198 6.47 9.22 6.51
CA TYR A 198 5.25 9.26 7.29
C TYR A 198 5.44 8.77 8.73
N GLU A 199 6.13 7.65 8.92
CA GLU A 199 6.30 6.98 10.21
C GLU A 199 6.84 7.92 11.31
N PRO A 200 7.96 8.65 11.13
CA PRO A 200 8.46 9.55 12.18
C PRO A 200 7.48 10.68 12.51
N VAL A 201 6.76 11.20 11.51
CA VAL A 201 5.73 12.24 11.70
C VAL A 201 4.54 11.69 12.48
N ALA A 202 4.04 10.50 12.11
CA ALA A 202 2.94 9.83 12.79
C ALA A 202 3.29 9.48 14.24
N ALA A 203 4.52 8.99 14.47
CA ALA A 203 5.02 8.65 15.80
C ALA A 203 5.04 9.89 16.72
N ASN A 204 5.64 11.00 16.27
CA ASN A 204 5.73 12.23 17.08
C ASN A 204 4.35 12.88 17.31
N ALA A 205 3.48 12.89 16.30
CA ALA A 205 2.11 13.39 16.46
C ALA A 205 1.31 12.57 17.48
N ALA A 206 1.43 11.24 17.45
CA ALA A 206 0.78 10.37 18.42
C ALA A 206 1.37 10.53 19.84
N ALA A 207 2.68 10.68 19.97
CA ALA A 207 3.32 10.95 21.26
C ALA A 207 2.81 12.25 21.90
N LEU A 208 2.75 13.33 21.13
CA LEU A 208 2.21 14.62 21.61
C LEU A 208 0.74 14.49 22.03
N ALA A 209 -0.07 13.79 21.23
CA ALA A 209 -1.47 13.55 21.56
C ALA A 209 -1.62 12.76 22.88
N LEU A 210 -0.76 11.76 23.10
CA LEU A 210 -0.72 10.94 24.32
C LEU A 210 -0.33 11.76 25.55
N LEU A 211 0.63 12.67 25.40
CA LEU A 211 1.06 13.60 26.46
C LEU A 211 0.06 14.74 26.71
N GLY A 212 -0.94 14.91 25.84
CA GLY A 212 -1.85 16.05 25.92
C GLY A 212 -1.28 17.37 25.42
N GLY A 213 -0.17 17.33 24.68
CA GLY A 213 0.47 18.49 24.08
C GLY A 213 -0.14 18.90 22.74
N ASP A 214 0.39 19.98 22.16
CA ASP A 214 0.03 20.46 20.82
C ASP A 214 0.68 19.59 19.74
N VAL A 215 -0.13 18.77 19.05
CA VAL A 215 0.32 17.88 17.97
C VAL A 215 0.98 18.62 16.83
N PHE A 216 0.58 19.87 16.54
CA PHE A 216 1.09 20.63 15.40
C PHE A 216 2.59 20.94 15.54
N THR A 217 3.14 20.90 16.75
CA THR A 217 4.55 21.22 17.02
C THR A 217 5.51 20.16 16.46
N LEU A 218 5.10 18.89 16.42
CA LEU A 218 5.96 17.72 16.17
C LEU A 218 7.22 17.63 17.06
N HIS A 219 7.30 18.48 18.09
CA HIS A 219 8.50 18.66 18.90
C HIS A 219 8.42 17.80 20.16
N ILE A 220 9.26 16.78 20.22
CA ILE A 220 9.48 15.95 21.39
C ILE A 220 10.87 16.27 21.94
N ASP A 221 10.95 16.75 23.17
CA ASP A 221 12.21 17.01 23.88
C ASP A 221 12.54 15.85 24.85
N GLU A 222 13.62 16.00 25.62
CA GLU A 222 14.04 15.00 26.60
C GLU A 222 13.00 14.78 27.72
N ILE A 223 12.28 15.85 28.11
CA ILE A 223 11.28 15.79 29.17
C ILE A 223 10.06 15.00 28.69
N ALA A 224 9.57 15.30 27.48
CA ALA A 224 8.49 14.59 26.83
C ALA A 224 8.82 13.09 26.66
N LEU A 225 10.05 12.73 26.28
CA LEU A 225 10.48 11.34 26.21
C LEU A 225 10.46 10.64 27.57
N ALA A 226 10.93 11.31 28.63
CA ALA A 226 10.89 10.77 29.97
C ALA A 226 9.45 10.56 30.47
N ASP A 227 8.53 11.45 30.13
CA ASP A 227 7.12 11.31 30.50
C ASP A 227 6.43 10.19 29.71
N LEU A 228 6.74 10.02 28.42
CA LEU A 228 6.29 8.86 27.63
C LEU A 228 6.79 7.55 28.25
N ALA A 229 8.05 7.50 28.69
CA ALA A 229 8.61 6.32 29.33
C ALA A 229 7.84 5.95 30.61
N LYS A 230 7.49 6.93 31.44
CA LYS A 230 6.66 6.71 32.65
C LYS A 230 5.25 6.21 32.31
N ILE A 231 4.65 6.70 31.22
CA ILE A 231 3.33 6.24 30.76
C ILE A 231 3.39 4.78 30.34
N PHE A 232 4.44 4.39 29.61
CA PHE A 232 4.55 3.04 29.09
C PHE A 232 5.01 2.04 30.17
N ASP A 233 5.99 2.37 31.01
CA ASP A 233 6.61 1.45 31.98
C ASP A 233 5.64 0.47 32.70
N PRO A 234 4.52 0.93 33.31
CA PRO A 234 3.65 0.05 34.09
C PRO A 234 2.63 -0.76 33.25
N ILE A 235 2.50 -0.51 31.94
CA ILE A 235 1.41 -1.08 31.13
C ILE A 235 1.88 -2.19 30.19
N THR A 236 1.01 -3.16 29.92
CA THR A 236 1.26 -4.29 29.01
C THR A 236 1.30 -3.88 27.53
N ALA A 237 1.80 -4.76 26.66
CA ALA A 237 1.80 -4.53 25.20
C ALA A 237 0.39 -4.24 24.65
N ALA A 238 -0.64 -4.96 25.10
CA ALA A 238 -2.03 -4.71 24.69
C ALA A 238 -2.52 -3.31 25.11
N GLN A 239 -2.13 -2.86 26.30
CA GLN A 239 -2.47 -1.53 26.80
C GLN A 239 -1.69 -0.42 26.05
N ILE A 240 -0.42 -0.65 25.70
CA ILE A 240 0.33 0.28 24.82
C ILE A 240 -0.37 0.42 23.48
N SER A 241 -0.73 -0.69 22.84
CA SER A 241 -1.41 -0.68 21.54
C SER A 241 -2.72 0.10 21.62
N ALA A 242 -3.52 -0.13 22.67
CA ALA A 242 -4.76 0.61 22.90
C ALA A 242 -4.52 2.12 23.14
N ALA A 243 -3.49 2.48 23.92
CA ALA A 243 -3.12 3.86 24.18
C ALA A 243 -2.67 4.59 22.89
N LEU A 244 -1.86 3.92 22.06
CA LEU A 244 -1.41 4.45 20.77
C LEU A 244 -2.56 4.60 19.78
N ALA A 245 -3.49 3.65 19.72
CA ALA A 245 -4.70 3.77 18.90
C ALA A 245 -5.57 4.97 19.32
N ALA A 246 -5.76 5.18 20.63
CA ALA A 246 -6.47 6.34 21.16
C ALA A 246 -5.74 7.65 20.84
N ALA A 247 -4.41 7.67 20.94
CA ALA A 247 -3.59 8.82 20.59
C ALA A 247 -3.66 9.16 19.10
N ALA A 248 -3.61 8.17 18.20
CA ALA A 248 -3.81 8.38 16.76
C ALA A 248 -5.18 8.97 16.45
N LYS A 249 -6.25 8.47 17.09
CA LYS A 249 -7.59 9.03 16.93
C LYS A 249 -7.66 10.50 17.35
N LYS A 250 -7.03 10.85 18.48
CA LYS A 250 -6.95 12.22 18.98
C LYS A 250 -6.15 13.11 18.03
N ALA A 251 -4.96 12.69 17.61
CA ALA A 251 -4.13 13.41 16.65
C ALA A 251 -4.87 13.66 15.33
N CYS A 252 -5.52 12.63 14.75
CA CYS A 252 -6.33 12.79 13.54
C CYS A 252 -7.45 13.81 13.70
N ALA A 253 -8.09 13.87 14.88
CA ALA A 253 -9.16 14.83 15.14
C ALA A 253 -8.62 16.27 15.19
N GLU A 254 -7.49 16.50 15.87
CA GLU A 254 -6.83 17.81 15.95
C GLU A 254 -6.31 18.28 14.59
N LEU A 255 -5.72 17.36 13.81
CA LEU A 255 -5.21 17.60 12.45
C LEU A 255 -6.31 17.68 11.38
N LYS A 256 -7.59 17.50 11.77
CA LYS A 256 -8.75 17.50 10.87
C LYS A 256 -8.66 16.48 9.72
N ILE A 257 -7.95 15.36 9.95
CA ILE A 257 -7.88 14.25 9.01
C ILE A 257 -9.23 13.54 9.04
N ASN A 258 -10.01 13.64 7.97
CA ASN A 258 -11.38 13.12 7.91
C ASN A 258 -11.52 11.80 7.16
N SER A 259 -10.56 11.43 6.32
CA SER A 259 -10.58 10.17 5.58
C SER A 259 -10.59 8.98 6.56
N PRO A 260 -11.61 8.09 6.52
CA PRO A 260 -11.62 6.89 7.35
C PRO A 260 -10.40 6.00 7.12
N PHE A 261 -9.96 5.88 5.87
CA PHE A 261 -8.76 5.13 5.52
C PHE A 261 -7.50 5.75 6.15
N ALA A 262 -7.32 7.07 6.06
CA ALA A 262 -6.14 7.72 6.65
C ALA A 262 -6.11 7.62 8.19
N ARG A 263 -7.28 7.68 8.84
CA ARG A 263 -7.40 7.48 10.29
C ARG A 263 -7.00 6.08 10.71
N GLU A 264 -7.51 5.07 10.01
CA GLU A 264 -7.15 3.67 10.27
C GLU A 264 -5.67 3.42 9.96
N TYR A 265 -5.16 4.01 8.88
CA TYR A 265 -3.75 3.95 8.50
C TYR A 265 -2.84 4.51 9.60
N MET A 266 -3.17 5.67 10.19
CA MET A 266 -2.42 6.21 11.32
C MET A 266 -2.51 5.29 12.56
N SER A 267 -3.70 4.78 12.87
CA SER A 267 -3.92 3.87 13.99
C SER A 267 -3.06 2.61 13.92
N ILE A 268 -3.03 1.93 12.77
CA ILE A 268 -2.22 0.73 12.54
C ILE A 268 -0.72 1.08 12.60
N ALA A 269 -0.31 2.17 11.95
CA ALA A 269 1.09 2.60 11.91
C ALA A 269 1.65 2.83 13.32
N VAL A 270 0.96 3.58 14.17
CA VAL A 270 1.47 3.85 15.53
C VAL A 270 1.40 2.62 16.42
N GLN A 271 0.38 1.76 16.29
CA GLN A 271 0.29 0.51 17.04
C GLN A 271 1.44 -0.44 16.73
N SER A 272 1.95 -0.41 15.48
CA SER A 272 3.13 -1.21 15.08
C SER A 272 4.41 -0.85 15.85
N LEU A 273 4.45 0.30 16.53
CA LEU A 273 5.56 0.69 17.40
C LEU A 273 5.59 -0.08 18.73
N THR A 274 4.50 -0.76 19.10
CA THR A 274 4.37 -1.46 20.39
C THR A 274 5.55 -2.40 20.71
N PRO A 275 6.00 -3.29 19.80
CA PRO A 275 7.13 -4.17 20.09
C PRO A 275 8.44 -3.40 20.31
N ARG A 276 8.66 -2.31 19.57
CA ARG A 276 9.83 -1.43 19.74
C ARG A 276 9.79 -0.72 21.08
N ILE A 277 8.62 -0.23 21.49
CA ILE A 277 8.42 0.44 22.79
C ILE A 277 8.68 -0.54 23.94
N ILE A 278 8.19 -1.79 23.84
CA ILE A 278 8.47 -2.84 24.83
C ILE A 278 9.98 -3.09 24.91
N ALA A 279 10.65 -3.32 23.79
CA ALA A 279 12.09 -3.56 23.78
C ALA A 279 12.90 -2.36 24.31
N ALA A 280 12.44 -1.14 24.06
CA ALA A 280 13.10 0.09 24.51
C ALA A 280 13.05 0.28 26.04
N ARG A 281 12.07 -0.29 26.74
CA ARG A 281 12.03 -0.30 28.21
C ARG A 281 13.24 -1.00 28.81
N ASP A 282 13.67 -2.07 28.16
CA ASP A 282 14.69 -2.97 28.69
C ASP A 282 16.12 -2.50 28.34
N PHE A 283 16.31 -1.66 27.31
CA PHE A 283 17.63 -1.48 26.67
C PHE A 283 18.07 -0.03 26.33
N GLY A 284 17.42 1.03 26.80
CA GLY A 284 18.02 2.38 26.69
C GLY A 284 17.11 3.53 26.26
N GLY A 285 15.80 3.40 26.47
CA GLY A 285 14.85 4.51 26.31
C GLY A 285 14.28 4.65 24.91
N LEU A 286 13.31 5.56 24.77
CA LEU A 286 12.45 5.68 23.58
C LEU A 286 13.11 6.43 22.39
N ASN A 287 14.41 6.72 22.50
CA ASN A 287 15.19 7.37 21.46
C ASN A 287 15.17 6.53 20.17
N GLY A 288 14.77 7.15 19.05
CA GLY A 288 14.64 6.47 17.76
C GLY A 288 13.28 5.79 17.51
N ILE A 289 12.36 5.83 18.48
CA ILE A 289 10.93 5.53 18.26
C ILE A 289 10.17 6.85 18.08
N PHE A 290 10.37 7.77 19.02
CA PHE A 290 9.94 9.16 18.92
C PHE A 290 11.18 10.01 18.68
N THR A 291 11.16 10.79 17.62
CA THR A 291 12.33 11.57 17.20
C THR A 291 12.46 12.79 18.10
N LYS A 292 13.55 12.83 18.87
CA LYS A 292 13.88 13.98 19.71
C LYS A 292 14.33 15.15 18.87
N LEU A 293 13.83 16.34 19.16
CA LEU A 293 14.32 17.59 18.60
C LEU A 293 15.06 18.38 19.68
N ASN A 294 16.25 18.87 19.33
CA ASN A 294 16.96 19.80 20.19
C ASN A 294 16.33 21.20 20.04
N PRO A 295 16.31 22.01 21.12
CA PRO A 295 15.78 23.37 21.10
C PRO A 295 16.53 24.31 20.15
#